data_AF-A0A9E1PYB5-F1
#
_entry.id   AF-A0A9E1PYB5-F1
#
_cell.length_a   1.000
_cell.length_b   1.000
_cell.length_c   1.000
_cell.angle_alpha   90.00
_cell.angle_beta   90.00
_cell.angle_gamma   90.00
#
_symmetry.space_group_name_H-M   'P 1'
#
loop_
_entity.id
_entity.type
_entity.pdbx_description
1 polymer ?
#
loop_
_entity_poly.entity_id
_entity_poly.type
_entity_poly.pdbx_seq_one_letter_code
_entity_poly.pdbx_strand_id
1 'polypeptide(L)'
;MTFGEFDSVTLSVIAVAFLLGGFSKGGVGFGLPLIAMPIMANVISIPLAIGLLSVPIVASNTWQAFSSGLHGAMFRRFWTLILALVVATAAGAQILT
;
A
#
# COMPACT_ATOMS: atom_id res chain seq x y z
N MET A 1 16.70 -5.29 11.02
CA MET A 1 15.53 -5.11 11.90
C MET A 1 14.61 -6.29 11.73
N THR A 2 14.71 -7.25 12.64
CA THR A 2 13.73 -8.35 12.80
C THR A 2 12.54 -7.83 13.64
N PHE A 3 11.36 -8.42 13.50
CA PHE A 3 10.12 -7.97 14.17
C PHE A 3 10.17 -7.92 15.72
N GLY A 4 11.24 -8.42 16.34
CA GLY A 4 11.45 -8.42 17.79
C GLY A 4 12.06 -7.13 18.36
N GLU A 5 12.39 -6.13 17.54
CA GLU A 5 13.06 -4.89 17.99
C GLU A 5 12.11 -3.68 18.15
N PHE A 6 10.81 -3.83 17.90
CA PHE A 6 9.86 -2.71 18.01
C PHE A 6 9.43 -2.48 19.46
N ASP A 7 9.70 -1.27 19.96
CA ASP A 7 9.16 -0.83 21.24
C ASP A 7 7.63 -0.61 21.19
N SER A 8 7.00 -0.50 22.36
CA SER A 8 5.55 -0.32 22.48
C SER A 8 5.06 0.97 21.81
N VAL A 9 5.91 2.00 21.76
CA VAL A 9 5.58 3.29 21.14
C VAL A 9 5.49 3.13 19.62
N THR A 10 6.47 2.48 19.01
CA THR A 10 6.53 2.22 17.57
C THR A 10 5.35 1.38 17.12
N LEU A 11 5.02 0.32 17.86
CA LEU A 11 3.85 -0.51 17.58
C LEU A 11 2.54 0.31 17.66
N SER A 12 2.44 1.20 18.64
CA SER A 12 1.27 2.08 18.80
C SER A 12 1.13 3.05 17.62
N VAL A 13 2.25 3.64 17.16
CA VAL A 13 2.26 4.54 15.99
C VAL A 13 1.85 3.79 14.73
N ILE A 14 2.38 2.58 14.51
CA ILE A 14 2.00 1.74 13.36
C ILE A 14 0.50 1.42 13.40
N ALA A 15 -0.04 1.03 14.56
CA ALA A 15 -1.45 0.73 14.72
C ALA A 15 -2.34 1.95 14.40
N VAL A 16 -2.00 3.13 14.96
CA VAL A 16 -2.72 4.37 14.69
C VAL A 16 -2.63 4.77 13.21
N ALA A 17 -1.46 4.62 12.60
CA ALA A 17 -1.27 4.89 11.18
C ALA A 17 -2.19 4.03 10.30
N PHE A 18 -2.27 2.73 10.59
CA PHE A 18 -3.18 1.82 9.88
C PHE A 18 -4.66 2.14 10.13
N LEU A 19 -5.04 2.51 11.36
CA LEU A 19 -6.42 2.89 11.66
C LEU A 19 -6.85 4.14 10.89
N LEU A 20 -6.05 5.20 10.93
CA LEU A 20 -6.33 6.46 10.24
C LEU A 20 -6.31 6.29 8.72
N GLY A 21 -5.29 5.62 8.19
CA GLY A 21 -5.17 5.35 6.77
C GLY A 21 -6.26 4.40 6.27
N GLY A 22 -6.61 3.38 7.05
CA GLY A 22 -7.67 2.43 6.74
C GLY A 22 -9.04 3.07 6.73
N PHE A 23 -9.35 3.93 7.70
CA PHE A 23 -10.56 4.73 7.73
C PHE A 23 -10.68 5.61 6.48
N SER A 24 -9.62 6.36 6.15
CA SER A 24 -9.59 7.18 4.94
C SER A 24 -9.71 6.35 3.66
N LYS A 25 -9.08 5.18 3.60
CA LYS A 25 -9.25 4.24 2.48
C LYS A 25 -10.68 3.77 2.34
N GLY A 26 -11.39 3.52 3.44
CA GLY A 26 -12.81 3.16 3.42
C GLY A 26 -13.68 4.26 2.82
N GLY A 27 -13.39 5.54 3.11
CA GLY A 27 -14.14 6.68 2.57
C GLY A 27 -13.76 7.08 1.14
N VAL A 28 -12.47 7.09 0.80
CA VAL A 28 -11.92 7.70 -0.43
C VAL A 28 -11.39 6.65 -1.43
N GLY A 29 -11.15 5.41 -0.99
CA GLY A 29 -10.67 4.30 -1.82
C GLY A 29 -9.14 4.13 -1.87
N PHE A 30 -8.36 5.21 -1.76
CA PHE A 30 -6.89 5.16 -1.91
C PHE A 30 -6.10 5.83 -0.75
N GLY A 31 -6.77 6.16 0.36
CA GLY A 31 -6.21 6.95 1.45
C GLY A 31 -5.14 6.29 2.33
N LEU A 32 -5.05 4.96 2.35
CA LEU A 32 -4.13 4.23 3.26
C LEU A 32 -2.65 4.64 3.10
N PRO A 33 -2.02 4.53 1.91
CA PRO A 33 -0.62 4.94 1.75
C PRO A 33 -0.40 6.44 1.95
N LEU A 34 -1.38 7.29 1.62
CA LEU A 34 -1.25 8.75 1.74
C LEU A 34 -1.17 9.22 3.19
N ILE A 35 -1.77 8.48 4.12
CA ILE A 35 -1.77 8.81 5.55
C ILE A 35 -0.76 7.95 6.32
N ALA A 36 -0.82 6.62 6.13
CA ALA A 36 -0.06 5.71 6.98
C ALA A 36 1.44 5.73 6.68
N MET A 37 1.84 5.90 5.40
CA MET A 37 3.26 5.93 5.02
C MET A 37 4.02 7.09 5.68
N PRO A 38 3.61 8.37 5.54
CA PRO A 38 4.36 9.47 6.16
C PRO A 38 4.40 9.34 7.69
N ILE A 39 3.33 8.85 8.34
CA ILE A 39 3.34 8.62 9.79
C ILE A 39 4.37 7.55 10.16
N MET A 40 4.36 6.40 9.48
CA MET A 40 5.29 5.31 9.77
C MET A 40 6.75 5.66 9.44
N ALA A 41 7.01 6.42 8.37
CA ALA A 41 8.35 6.81 7.97
C ALA A 41 9.08 7.69 9.00
N ASN A 42 8.36 8.24 9.99
CA ASN A 42 8.97 8.97 11.12
C ASN A 42 9.55 8.06 12.21
N VAL A 43 9.10 6.80 12.29
CA VAL A 43 9.47 5.87 13.38
C VAL A 43 10.16 4.59 12.89
N ILE A 44 9.97 4.24 11.62
CA ILE A 44 10.57 3.08 11.00
C ILE A 44 11.16 3.43 9.63
N SER A 45 12.07 2.58 9.13
CA SER A 45 12.67 2.78 7.82
C SER A 45 11.62 2.70 6.69
N ILE A 46 11.83 3.50 5.64
CA ILE A 46 10.95 3.55 4.46
C ILE A 46 10.72 2.15 3.85
N PRO A 47 11.76 1.30 3.64
CA PRO A 47 11.55 -0.04 3.10
C PRO A 47 10.65 -0.92 3.98
N LEU A 48 10.79 -0.80 5.30
CA LEU A 48 9.93 -1.54 6.23
C LEU A 48 8.48 -1.05 6.17
N ALA A 49 8.27 0.27 6.15
CA ALA A 49 6.94 0.86 6.04
C ALA A 49 6.24 0.43 4.73
N ILE A 50 6.95 0.44 3.61
CA ILE A 50 6.46 -0.06 2.32
C ILE A 50 6.09 -1.54 2.43
N GLY A 51 6.94 -2.36 3.05
CA GLY A 51 6.69 -3.79 3.25
C GLY A 51 5.42 -4.06 4.07
N LEU A 52 5.24 -3.35 5.19
CA LEU A 52 4.06 -3.45 6.03
C LEU A 52 2.78 -3.02 5.30
N LEU A 53 2.83 -1.94 4.53
CA LEU A 53 1.70 -1.42 3.76
C LEU A 53 1.29 -2.33 2.60
N SER A 54 2.27 -3.01 1.99
CA SER A 54 2.06 -3.80 0.78
C SER A 54 1.01 -4.90 1.00
N VAL A 55 1.08 -5.62 2.12
CA VAL A 55 0.16 -6.73 2.42
C VAL A 55 -1.31 -6.29 2.44
N PRO A 56 -1.74 -5.34 3.31
CA PRO A 56 -3.13 -4.93 3.37
C PRO A 56 -3.57 -4.14 2.13
N ILE A 57 -2.68 -3.36 1.49
CA ILE A 57 -3.01 -2.63 0.25
C ILE A 57 -3.32 -3.62 -0.86
N VAL A 58 -2.42 -4.57 -1.14
CA VAL A 58 -2.61 -5.56 -2.20
C VAL A 58 -3.83 -6.42 -1.91
N ALA A 59 -3.98 -6.92 -0.68
CA ALA A 59 -5.14 -7.75 -0.31
C ALA A 59 -6.47 -7.01 -0.56
N SER A 60 -6.61 -5.80 -0.02
CA SER A 60 -7.86 -5.03 -0.17
C SER A 60 -8.10 -4.53 -1.59
N ASN A 61 -7.08 -4.06 -2.31
CA ASN A 61 -7.23 -3.62 -3.70
C ASN A 61 -7.59 -4.78 -4.61
N THR A 62 -6.99 -5.96 -4.39
CA THR A 62 -7.28 -7.17 -5.17
C THR A 62 -8.73 -7.58 -4.95
N TRP A 63 -9.16 -7.65 -3.69
CA TRP A 63 -10.56 -7.93 -3.35
C TRP A 63 -11.53 -6.94 -4.02
N GLN A 64 -11.25 -5.63 -3.92
CA GLN A 64 -12.08 -4.58 -4.52
C GLN A 64 -12.11 -4.66 -6.04
N ALA A 65 -10.97 -4.92 -6.69
CA ALA A 65 -10.90 -5.13 -8.13
C ALA A 65 -11.83 -6.27 -8.53
N PHE A 66 -11.75 -7.42 -7.83
CA PHE A 66 -12.56 -8.59 -8.14
C PHE A 66 -14.04 -8.47 -7.74
N SER A 67 -14.38 -7.62 -6.78
CA SER A 67 -15.76 -7.45 -6.32
C SER A 67 -16.65 -6.70 -7.32
N SER A 68 -16.08 -5.99 -8.30
CA SER A 68 -16.83 -5.14 -9.24
C SER A 68 -17.53 -5.88 -10.39
N GLY A 69 -17.26 -7.17 -10.61
CA GLY A 69 -17.83 -7.96 -11.72
C GLY A 69 -17.44 -7.56 -13.16
N LEU A 70 -16.73 -6.45 -13.38
CA LEU A 70 -16.46 -5.87 -14.71
C LEU A 70 -14.99 -6.04 -15.18
N HIS A 71 -14.24 -7.00 -14.64
CA HIS A 71 -12.77 -7.00 -14.76
C HIS A 71 -12.29 -7.20 -16.19
N GLY A 72 -12.96 -8.04 -16.97
CA GLY A 72 -12.58 -8.28 -18.37
C GLY A 72 -12.75 -7.05 -19.25
N ALA A 73 -13.84 -6.29 -19.08
CA ALA A 73 -14.08 -5.06 -19.81
C ALA A 73 -13.10 -3.95 -19.40
N MET A 74 -12.82 -3.82 -18.09
CA MET A 74 -11.86 -2.84 -17.56
C MET A 74 -10.43 -3.17 -17.99
N PHE A 75 -10.03 -4.44 -17.93
CA PHE A 75 -8.71 -4.87 -18.38
C PHE A 75 -8.48 -4.53 -19.85
N ARG A 76 -9.43 -4.87 -20.73
CA ARG A 76 -9.37 -4.50 -22.16
C ARG A 76 -9.33 -3.00 -22.41
N ARG A 77 -9.98 -2.19 -21.56
CA ARG A 77 -9.98 -0.73 -21.67
C ARG A 77 -8.66 -0.10 -21.20
N PHE A 78 -8.05 -0.66 -20.16
CA PHE A 78 -6.90 -0.06 -19.47
C PHE A 78 -5.58 -0.84 -19.64
N TRP A 79 -5.52 -1.85 -20.52
CA TRP A 79 -4.34 -2.71 -20.68
C TRP A 79 -3.04 -1.95 -20.94
N THR A 80 -3.06 -0.89 -21.75
CA THR A 80 -1.88 -0.04 -22.01
C THR A 80 -1.40 0.66 -20.74
N LEU A 81 -2.33 1.19 -19.94
CA LEU A 81 -2.02 1.82 -18.66
C LEU A 81 -1.48 0.80 -17.65
N ILE A 82 -2.06 -0.40 -17.60
CA ILE A 82 -1.58 -1.49 -16.74
C ILE A 82 -0.16 -1.90 -17.14
N LEU A 83 0.12 -2.07 -18.43
CA LEU A 83 1.47 -2.40 -18.91
C LEU A 83 2.48 -1.30 -18.58
N ALA A 84 2.13 -0.03 -18.83
CA ALA A 84 2.98 1.10 -18.48
C ALA A 84 3.27 1.13 -16.97
N LEU A 85 2.25 0.87 -16.14
CA LEU A 85 2.41 0.80 -14.68
C LEU A 85 3.35 -0.34 -14.26
N VAL A 86 3.21 -1.54 -14.84
CA VAL A 86 4.09 -2.68 -14.53
C VAL A 86 5.54 -2.36 -14.89
N VAL A 87 5.79 -1.84 -16.09
CA VAL A 87 7.14 -1.49 -16.56
C VAL A 87 7.75 -0.40 -15.69
N ALA A 88 7.00 0.69 -15.43
CA ALA A 88 7.48 1.80 -14.62
C ALA A 88 7.71 1.39 -13.15
N THR A 89 6.85 0.53 -12.58
CA THR A 89 7.02 0.03 -11.20
C THR A 89 8.25 -0.87 -11.10
N ALA A 90 8.47 -1.76 -12.05
CA ALA A 90 9.65 -2.62 -12.08
C ALA A 90 10.93 -1.79 -12.22
N ALA A 91 10.96 -0.82 -13.14
CA ALA A 91 12.09 0.09 -13.31
C ALA A 91 12.33 0.93 -12.04
N GLY A 92 11.27 1.49 -11.45
CA GLY A 92 11.35 2.27 -10.23
C GLY A 92 11.85 1.46 -9.02
N ALA A 93 11.43 0.20 -8.89
CA ALA A 93 11.90 -0.69 -7.84
C ALA A 93 13.41 -0.96 -7.95
N GLN A 94 13.94 -1.12 -9.18
CA GLN A 94 15.38 -1.29 -9.42
C GLN A 94 16.20 -0.03 -9.14
N ILE A 95 15.59 1.16 -9.22
CA ILE A 95 16.27 2.42 -8.86
C ILE A 95 16.41 2.55 -7.33
N LEU A 96 15.50 1.94 -6.56
CA LEU A 96 15.48 2.04 -5.10
C LEU A 96 16.48 1.07 -4.43
N THR A 97 16.89 0.01 -5.13
CA THR A 97 17.89 -0.98 -4.69
C THR A 97 19.30 -0.59 -5.11
#